data_AF-A0A2H0VYI7-F1
#
_entry.id   AF-A0A2H0VYI7-F1
#
_cell.length_a   1.000
_cell.length_b   1.000
_cell.length_c   1.000
_cell.angle_alpha   90.00
_cell.angle_beta   90.00
_cell.angle_gamma   90.00
#
_symmetry.space_group_name_H-M   'P 1'
#
loop_
_entity.id
_entity.type
_entity.pdbx_description
1 polymer ?
#
loop_
_entity_poly.entity_id
_entity_poly.type
_entity_poly.pdbx_seq_one_letter_code
_entity_poly.pdbx_strand_id
1 'polypeptide(L)'
;MFCESKTPATTNEKLLTTNYPMFSGFGLKYFNLDGASTHHLINEIAYKHALRKTRKNGFPLIISIDLHSGYYGPDGKWGRQISKVSHHMYNPVTDTGEAINSAIEAYKFARDHIHRPKRTKLNKKLGQFSCARGLHFLVDGLTPSHHIGHYLLAATDHRDWHDPYWDHSKSPGSNILFRNHGKFEVVCAKYMFFHTKKITNNYRELRKHRPLKPYSSAGTLKTFIKQKALEIHSEGIYKKFLQGDNIKKEVIEYLMPEILYTVEIYIRSLYSSHENNKKNDNPRIHIPRPSDIRRAMVQTLVSKKSKNRNTSR
;
A
#
# COMPACT_ATOMS: atom_id res chain seq x y z
N MET A 1 67.04 -14.76 11.68
CA MET A 1 66.28 -13.63 12.24
C MET A 1 64.85 -13.77 11.72
N PHE A 2 63.95 -14.18 12.59
CA PHE A 2 62.56 -14.58 12.30
C PHE A 2 61.64 -13.35 12.28
N CYS A 3 60.73 -13.30 11.31
CA CYS A 3 59.39 -12.68 11.37
C CYS A 3 58.63 -13.24 10.15
N GLU A 4 57.90 -14.34 10.29
CA GLU A 4 56.52 -14.45 10.77
C GLU A 4 55.46 -13.85 9.83
N SER A 5 54.83 -14.79 9.11
CA SER A 5 53.42 -14.91 8.73
C SER A 5 52.48 -13.71 8.89
N LYS A 6 51.63 -13.49 7.87
CA LYS A 6 50.18 -13.84 7.93
C LYS A 6 49.48 -13.55 6.60
N THR A 7 48.89 -14.61 6.03
CA THR A 7 47.72 -14.57 5.15
C THR A 7 46.63 -13.65 5.71
N PRO A 8 45.85 -12.93 4.88
CA PRO A 8 44.49 -12.60 5.22
C PRO A 8 43.55 -13.65 4.64
N ALA A 9 42.86 -14.32 5.56
CA ALA A 9 41.69 -15.14 5.30
C ALA A 9 40.49 -14.28 4.87
N THR A 10 39.63 -14.93 4.10
CA THR A 10 38.17 -14.82 3.88
C THR A 10 37.32 -13.77 4.65
N THR A 11 36.10 -13.57 4.11
CA THR A 11 34.87 -13.00 4.73
C THR A 11 34.87 -11.48 4.92
N ASN A 12 33.77 -10.73 4.86
CA ASN A 12 32.35 -10.97 4.74
C ASN A 12 31.70 -9.62 4.36
N GLU A 13 30.45 -9.67 3.90
CA GLU A 13 29.42 -8.66 4.20
C GLU A 13 29.88 -7.19 4.28
N LYS A 14 29.89 -6.47 3.15
CA LYS A 14 29.53 -5.06 3.19
C LYS A 14 28.02 -4.95 3.40
N LEU A 15 27.63 -5.27 4.63
CA LEU A 15 26.35 -4.91 5.21
C LEU A 15 26.23 -3.39 5.09
N LEU A 16 25.27 -2.94 4.28
CA LEU A 16 24.77 -1.58 4.22
C LEU A 16 24.27 -1.19 5.62
N THR A 17 25.18 -0.75 6.48
CA THR A 17 24.89 0.03 7.67
C THR A 17 24.55 1.45 7.20
N THR A 18 23.38 1.60 6.58
CA THR A 18 22.75 2.92 6.48
C THR A 18 22.50 3.40 7.91
N ASN A 19 23.33 4.35 8.34
CA ASN A 19 23.17 5.12 9.56
C ASN A 19 21.74 5.67 9.62
N TYR A 20 20.88 5.03 10.41
CA TYR A 20 19.60 5.60 10.81
C TYR A 20 19.90 6.80 11.70
N PRO A 21 19.50 8.03 11.35
CA PRO A 21 19.67 9.16 12.25
C PRO A 21 18.81 8.94 13.50
N MET A 22 19.45 8.60 14.63
CA MET A 22 18.88 8.82 15.95
C MET A 22 19.00 10.31 16.24
N PHE A 23 17.91 11.07 16.16
CA PHE A 23 17.90 12.42 16.73
C PHE A 23 16.62 12.79 17.46
N SER A 24 16.88 13.38 18.62
CA SER A 24 16.02 14.05 19.58
C SER A 24 15.41 15.33 18.98
N GLY A 25 14.12 15.53 19.22
CA GLY A 25 13.37 16.66 18.68
C GLY A 25 11.95 16.68 19.24
N PHE A 26 11.86 16.83 20.56
CA PHE A 26 10.62 17.09 21.29
C PHE A 26 10.23 18.55 21.01
N GLY A 27 9.20 18.80 20.18
CA GLY A 27 8.69 20.17 19.99
C GLY A 27 7.80 20.38 18.76
N LEU A 28 8.12 19.74 17.62
CA LEU A 28 7.33 19.87 16.37
C LEU A 28 6.65 18.56 15.94
N LYS A 29 6.78 17.50 16.75
CA LYS A 29 6.29 16.14 16.46
C LYS A 29 4.75 15.96 16.56
N TYR A 30 4.05 16.99 17.06
CA TYR A 30 2.63 16.90 17.41
C TYR A 30 1.74 17.93 16.71
N PHE A 31 2.31 18.87 15.93
CA PHE A 31 1.52 19.68 14.99
C PHE A 31 1.38 18.92 13.67
N ASN A 32 0.72 17.76 13.75
CA ASN A 32 0.17 17.09 12.58
C ASN A 32 -1.11 17.85 12.21
N LEU A 33 -1.02 18.78 11.25
CA LEU A 33 -2.21 19.30 10.54
C LEU A 33 -2.98 18.16 9.81
N ASP A 34 -2.40 16.95 9.81
CA ASP A 34 -2.86 15.67 9.28
C ASP A 34 -4.19 15.13 9.83
N GLY A 35 -4.76 15.66 10.92
CA GLY A 35 -6.07 15.18 11.41
C GLY A 35 -7.25 15.44 10.45
N ALA A 36 -7.04 16.26 9.43
CA ALA A 36 -8.08 16.72 8.50
C ALA A 36 -7.69 16.59 7.01
N SER A 37 -6.63 15.84 6.67
CA SER A 37 -6.32 15.64 5.24
C SER A 37 -7.37 14.74 4.57
N THR A 38 -7.62 14.97 3.29
CA THR A 38 -8.58 14.18 2.49
C THR A 38 -8.26 12.69 2.55
N HIS A 39 -6.98 12.32 2.51
CA HIS A 39 -6.52 10.93 2.56
C HIS A 39 -6.89 10.27 3.88
N HIS A 40 -6.69 10.98 5.01
CA HIS A 40 -7.02 10.48 6.34
C HIS A 40 -8.51 10.25 6.51
N LEU A 41 -9.34 11.21 6.10
CA LEU A 41 -10.80 11.08 6.17
C LEU A 41 -11.32 9.90 5.34
N ILE A 42 -10.80 9.75 4.11
CA ILE A 42 -11.14 8.63 3.22
C ILE A 42 -10.73 7.31 3.86
N ASN A 43 -9.47 7.20 4.30
CA ASN A 43 -8.92 5.99 4.91
C ASN A 43 -9.70 5.61 6.17
N GLU A 44 -10.01 6.57 7.03
CA GLU A 44 -10.74 6.31 8.29
C GLU A 44 -12.14 5.75 8.02
N ILE A 45 -12.90 6.39 7.12
CA ILE A 45 -14.26 5.96 6.78
C ILE A 45 -14.22 4.58 6.13
N ALA A 46 -13.39 4.39 5.09
CA ALA A 46 -13.27 3.12 4.39
C ALA A 46 -12.79 1.99 5.33
N TYR A 47 -11.81 2.26 6.19
CA TYR A 47 -11.29 1.31 7.18
C TYR A 47 -12.36 0.86 8.18
N LYS A 48 -13.12 1.81 8.74
CA LYS A 48 -14.23 1.52 9.66
C LYS A 48 -15.27 0.61 9.01
N HIS A 49 -15.58 0.83 7.74
CA HIS A 49 -16.53 0.02 6.98
C HIS A 49 -15.97 -1.36 6.58
N ALA A 50 -14.72 -1.43 6.13
CA ALA A 50 -14.04 -2.66 5.75
C ALA A 50 -13.94 -3.64 6.93
N LEU A 51 -13.58 -3.15 8.12
CA LEU A 51 -13.22 -3.99 9.26
C LEU A 51 -14.27 -4.04 10.38
N ARG A 52 -15.48 -3.52 10.15
CA ARG A 52 -16.55 -3.40 11.18
C ARG A 52 -16.88 -4.72 11.91
N LYS A 53 -16.72 -5.87 11.25
CA LYS A 53 -17.08 -7.20 11.76
C LYS A 53 -15.92 -8.20 11.77
N THR A 54 -14.69 -7.75 11.50
CA THR A 54 -13.51 -8.63 11.41
C THR A 54 -12.66 -8.53 12.68
N ARG A 55 -12.18 -9.65 13.22
CA ARG A 55 -11.19 -9.63 14.31
C ARG A 55 -9.92 -8.94 13.82
N LYS A 56 -9.54 -7.79 14.37
CA LYS A 56 -8.39 -6.96 13.92
C LYS A 56 -7.01 -7.58 14.18
N ASN A 57 -6.89 -8.90 14.26
CA ASN A 57 -5.71 -9.62 14.73
C ASN A 57 -4.50 -9.43 13.80
N GLY A 58 -3.75 -8.36 14.01
CA GLY A 58 -2.49 -8.05 13.33
C GLY A 58 -2.60 -7.09 12.14
N PHE A 59 -3.77 -6.56 11.81
CA PHE A 59 -3.90 -5.49 10.81
C PHE A 59 -3.46 -4.14 11.42
N PRO A 60 -2.80 -3.24 10.66
CA PRO A 60 -2.46 -1.90 11.10
C PRO A 60 -3.67 -1.16 11.71
N LEU A 61 -3.49 -0.53 12.88
CA LEU A 61 -4.49 0.39 13.41
C LEU A 61 -4.56 1.64 12.52
N ILE A 62 -5.73 2.26 12.42
CA ILE A 62 -5.93 3.47 11.62
C ILE A 62 -4.94 4.58 12.00
N ILE A 63 -4.69 4.78 13.30
CA ILE A 63 -3.68 5.73 13.80
C ILE A 63 -2.28 5.47 13.22
N SER A 64 -1.90 4.20 13.01
CA SER A 64 -0.62 3.85 12.40
C SER A 64 -0.63 4.12 10.89
N ILE A 65 -1.76 3.96 10.22
CA ILE A 65 -1.92 4.29 8.80
C ILE A 65 -1.81 5.82 8.63
N ASP A 66 -2.51 6.57 9.47
CA ASP A 66 -2.60 8.02 9.39
C ASP A 66 -1.23 8.68 9.63
N LEU A 67 -0.49 8.19 10.62
CA LEU A 67 0.88 8.66 10.91
C LEU A 67 1.81 8.52 9.69
N HIS A 68 1.61 7.50 8.85
CA HIS A 68 2.48 7.16 7.72
C HIS A 68 1.93 7.60 6.35
N SER A 69 0.74 8.21 6.30
CA SER A 69 0.18 8.78 5.08
C SER A 69 0.54 10.27 4.90
N GLY A 70 0.69 11.02 6.01
CA GLY A 70 0.92 12.48 6.00
C GLY A 70 2.40 12.87 6.06
N TYR A 71 2.82 13.64 7.08
CA TYR A 71 4.17 14.22 7.18
C TYR A 71 5.33 13.19 7.15
N TYR A 72 5.08 11.95 7.56
CA TYR A 72 6.04 10.83 7.49
C TYR A 72 5.80 9.89 6.28
N GLY A 73 4.90 10.27 5.38
CA GLY A 73 4.45 9.49 4.23
C GLY A 73 5.01 9.97 2.89
N PRO A 74 4.39 9.56 1.76
CA PRO A 74 4.83 9.87 0.41
C PRO A 74 4.98 11.37 0.12
N ASP A 75 4.11 12.20 0.68
CA ASP A 75 4.13 13.66 0.51
C ASP A 75 5.09 14.38 1.47
N GLY A 76 5.66 13.64 2.43
CA GLY A 76 6.39 14.16 3.58
C GLY A 76 7.91 14.12 3.49
N LYS A 77 8.59 14.48 4.59
CA LYS A 77 10.07 14.62 4.66
C LYS A 77 10.82 13.29 4.40
N TRP A 78 10.19 12.15 4.64
CA TRP A 78 10.77 10.82 4.40
C TRP A 78 10.67 10.37 2.93
N GLY A 79 9.81 11.01 2.13
CA GLY A 79 9.77 10.91 0.68
C GLY A 79 10.68 11.89 -0.04
N ARG A 80 11.60 12.61 0.64
CA ARG A 80 12.47 13.65 0.04
C ARG A 80 13.61 13.16 -0.85
N GLN A 81 13.55 11.93 -1.33
CA GLN A 81 13.80 11.77 -2.76
C GLN A 81 12.41 11.71 -3.37
N ILE A 82 11.84 12.89 -3.70
CA ILE A 82 10.76 12.96 -4.67
C ILE A 82 11.28 12.11 -5.80
N SER A 83 10.69 10.94 -5.96
CA SER A 83 11.09 10.03 -7.01
C SER A 83 11.18 10.84 -8.28
N LYS A 84 12.22 10.61 -9.08
CA LYS A 84 12.40 11.25 -10.39
C LYS A 84 11.29 10.87 -11.39
N VAL A 85 10.17 10.34 -10.89
CA VAL A 85 9.11 9.62 -11.56
C VAL A 85 7.76 10.05 -10.97
N SER A 86 6.77 10.14 -11.85
CA SER A 86 5.36 10.51 -11.65
C SER A 86 4.56 9.52 -10.79
N HIS A 87 5.06 9.15 -9.61
CA HIS A 87 4.44 8.17 -8.71
C HIS A 87 3.07 8.56 -8.15
N HIS A 88 2.69 9.83 -8.20
CA HIS A 88 1.37 10.30 -7.78
C HIS A 88 0.39 10.38 -8.94
N MET A 89 0.88 10.35 -10.19
CA MET A 89 0.05 10.55 -11.37
C MET A 89 -0.36 9.21 -11.99
N TYR A 90 -1.55 9.18 -12.58
CA TYR A 90 -2.00 8.07 -13.42
C TYR A 90 -3.08 8.55 -14.39
N ASN A 91 -2.80 8.53 -15.68
CA ASN A 91 -3.77 8.81 -16.73
C ASN A 91 -4.48 7.50 -17.14
N PRO A 92 -5.78 7.34 -16.85
CA PRO A 92 -6.52 6.12 -17.17
C PRO A 92 -6.85 5.96 -18.66
N VAL A 93 -6.76 7.03 -19.46
CA VAL A 93 -7.04 6.99 -20.91
C VAL A 93 -5.85 6.40 -21.67
N THR A 94 -4.64 6.80 -21.29
CA THR A 94 -3.39 6.32 -21.92
C THR A 94 -2.75 5.16 -21.16
N ASP A 95 -3.27 4.83 -19.99
CA ASP A 95 -2.71 3.85 -19.04
C ASP A 95 -1.26 4.15 -18.63
N THR A 96 -0.90 5.43 -18.52
CA THR A 96 0.46 5.90 -18.17
C THR A 96 0.51 6.50 -16.77
N GLY A 97 1.70 6.48 -16.14
CA GLY A 97 1.92 6.97 -14.78
C GLY A 97 1.97 5.83 -13.76
N GLU A 98 2.44 6.14 -12.55
CA GLU A 98 2.88 5.12 -11.58
C GLU A 98 2.02 5.02 -10.32
N ALA A 99 0.98 5.83 -10.13
CA ALA A 99 0.18 5.81 -8.90
C ALA A 99 -0.45 4.44 -8.60
N ILE A 100 -1.18 3.87 -9.56
CA ILE A 100 -1.82 2.56 -9.36
C ILE A 100 -0.77 1.44 -9.24
N ASN A 101 0.33 1.50 -9.97
CA ASN A 101 1.42 0.53 -9.85
C ASN A 101 2.03 0.58 -8.45
N SER A 102 2.34 1.78 -7.97
CA SER A 102 2.89 2.04 -6.63
C SER A 102 1.93 1.58 -5.53
N ALA A 103 0.63 1.78 -5.71
CA ALA A 103 -0.39 1.25 -4.80
C ALA A 103 -0.36 -0.29 -4.76
N ILE A 104 -0.26 -0.94 -5.92
CA ILE A 104 -0.26 -2.41 -6.01
C ILE A 104 1.06 -3.04 -5.53
N GLU A 105 2.20 -2.38 -5.72
CA GLU A 105 3.47 -2.83 -5.14
C GLU A 105 3.44 -2.74 -3.62
N ALA A 106 2.95 -1.62 -3.09
CA ALA A 106 2.75 -1.43 -1.67
C ALA A 106 1.74 -2.44 -1.10
N TYR A 107 0.67 -2.77 -1.84
CA TYR A 107 -0.27 -3.86 -1.51
C TYR A 107 0.45 -5.19 -1.32
N LYS A 108 1.26 -5.61 -2.31
CA LYS A 108 1.99 -6.89 -2.28
C LYS A 108 2.92 -6.94 -1.07
N PHE A 109 3.68 -5.88 -0.84
CA PHE A 109 4.62 -5.80 0.27
C PHE A 109 3.90 -5.80 1.63
N ALA A 110 2.82 -5.01 1.77
CA ALA A 110 2.02 -4.97 2.99
C ALA A 110 1.40 -6.33 3.31
N ARG A 111 0.81 -6.99 2.30
CA ARG A 111 0.28 -8.36 2.41
C ARG A 111 1.34 -9.31 2.96
N ASP A 112 2.53 -9.34 2.36
CA ASP A 112 3.59 -10.26 2.75
C ASP A 112 4.11 -10.01 4.19
N HIS A 113 4.07 -8.76 4.67
CA HIS A 113 4.56 -8.40 6.02
C HIS A 113 3.50 -8.48 7.11
N ILE A 114 2.23 -8.21 6.80
CA ILE A 114 1.10 -8.34 7.73
C ILE A 114 0.84 -9.83 8.06
N HIS A 115 1.17 -10.74 7.13
CA HIS A 115 0.83 -12.16 7.21
C HIS A 115 1.97 -13.09 7.67
N ARG A 116 3.21 -12.62 7.89
CA ARG A 116 4.31 -13.50 8.34
C ARG A 116 4.15 -13.95 9.81
N PRO A 117 4.35 -15.24 10.14
CA PRO A 117 4.18 -15.78 11.50
C PRO A 117 5.26 -15.35 12.49
N LYS A 118 6.47 -14.99 12.03
CA LYS A 118 7.55 -14.43 12.88
C LYS A 118 7.53 -12.91 12.84
N ARG A 119 6.60 -12.31 13.58
CA ARG A 119 6.39 -10.86 13.66
C ARG A 119 7.47 -10.19 14.51
N THR A 120 8.61 -9.87 13.92
CA THR A 120 9.52 -8.88 14.53
C THR A 120 8.82 -7.51 14.59
N LYS A 121 9.16 -6.67 15.57
CA LYS A 121 8.64 -5.29 15.65
C LYS A 121 8.90 -4.51 14.36
N LEU A 122 10.01 -4.79 13.68
CA LEU A 122 10.37 -4.20 12.39
C LEU A 122 9.42 -4.62 11.26
N ASN A 123 9.14 -5.92 11.09
CA ASN A 123 8.23 -6.41 10.05
C ASN A 123 6.82 -5.83 10.19
N LYS A 124 6.34 -5.66 11.44
CA LYS A 124 5.07 -5.01 11.72
C LYS A 124 5.06 -3.55 11.26
N LYS A 125 6.11 -2.78 11.59
CA LYS A 125 6.23 -1.38 11.16
C LYS A 125 6.32 -1.24 9.64
N LEU A 126 7.09 -2.11 8.99
CA LEU A 126 7.21 -2.13 7.53
C LEU A 126 5.86 -2.44 6.86
N GLY A 127 5.10 -3.42 7.35
CA GLY A 127 3.75 -3.70 6.86
C GLY A 127 2.78 -2.53 7.06
N GLN A 128 2.86 -1.83 8.20
CA GLN A 128 2.08 -0.63 8.47
C GLN A 128 2.41 0.52 7.50
N PHE A 129 3.70 0.78 7.30
CA PHE A 129 4.20 1.79 6.38
C PHE A 129 3.75 1.51 4.93
N SER A 130 3.92 0.28 4.45
CA SER A 130 3.50 -0.09 3.10
C SER A 130 1.98 -0.06 2.94
N CYS A 131 1.21 -0.39 3.98
CA CYS A 131 -0.25 -0.22 3.93
C CYS A 131 -0.63 1.26 3.75
N ALA A 132 -0.02 2.16 4.52
CA ALA A 132 -0.26 3.60 4.40
C ALA A 132 0.15 4.15 3.03
N ARG A 133 1.34 3.78 2.55
CA ARG A 133 1.85 4.15 1.23
C ARG A 133 0.93 3.67 0.10
N GLY A 134 0.42 2.44 0.20
CA GLY A 134 -0.49 1.90 -0.81
C GLY A 134 -1.84 2.60 -0.84
N LEU A 135 -2.39 2.96 0.33
CA LEU A 135 -3.62 3.73 0.43
C LEU A 135 -3.46 5.14 -0.12
N HIS A 136 -2.30 5.77 0.12
CA HIS A 136 -1.97 7.08 -0.41
C HIS A 136 -2.03 7.14 -1.93
N PHE A 137 -1.22 6.31 -2.59
CA PHE A 137 -1.18 6.30 -4.06
C PHE A 137 -2.47 5.77 -4.70
N LEU A 138 -3.24 4.96 -3.96
CA LEU A 138 -4.57 4.57 -4.41
C LEU A 138 -5.50 5.80 -4.49
N VAL A 139 -5.50 6.66 -3.48
CA VAL A 139 -6.31 7.87 -3.49
C VAL A 139 -5.83 8.85 -4.56
N ASP A 140 -4.51 9.05 -4.70
CA ASP A 140 -3.95 9.88 -5.79
C ASP A 140 -4.37 9.34 -7.17
N GLY A 141 -4.17 8.04 -7.41
CA GLY A 141 -4.52 7.39 -8.68
C GLY A 141 -6.03 7.38 -9.00
N LEU A 142 -6.89 7.68 -8.02
CA LEU A 142 -8.34 7.85 -8.22
C LEU A 142 -8.76 9.32 -8.27
N THR A 143 -7.89 10.26 -7.93
CA THR A 143 -8.21 11.68 -7.84
C THR A 143 -8.06 12.36 -9.21
N PRO A 144 -9.12 12.98 -9.76
CA PRO A 144 -9.15 13.49 -11.13
C PRO A 144 -8.01 14.44 -11.55
N SER A 145 -7.48 15.26 -10.63
CA SER A 145 -6.34 16.14 -10.95
C SER A 145 -5.06 15.38 -11.31
N HIS A 146 -4.90 14.16 -10.79
CA HIS A 146 -3.76 13.27 -11.09
C HIS A 146 -3.95 12.46 -12.38
N HIS A 147 -5.10 12.60 -13.05
CA HIS A 147 -5.41 11.88 -14.29
C HIS A 147 -4.99 12.60 -15.56
N ILE A 148 -4.61 13.87 -15.45
CA ILE A 148 -4.29 14.70 -16.60
C ILE A 148 -2.79 14.71 -16.86
N GLY A 149 -2.43 14.54 -18.12
CA GLY A 149 -1.05 14.50 -18.59
C GLY A 149 -0.62 13.12 -19.05
N HIS A 150 0.64 12.97 -19.40
CA HIS A 150 1.20 11.70 -19.87
C HIS A 150 2.69 11.61 -19.55
N TYR A 151 3.21 10.39 -19.58
CA TYR A 151 4.63 10.13 -19.38
C TYR A 151 5.45 10.58 -20.60
N LEU A 152 6.53 11.32 -20.37
CA LEU A 152 7.52 11.69 -21.38
C LEU A 152 8.64 10.65 -21.38
N LEU A 153 8.61 9.73 -22.35
CA LEU A 153 9.56 8.61 -22.47
C LEU A 153 11.05 9.04 -22.53
N ALA A 154 11.33 10.28 -22.96
CA ALA A 154 12.68 10.83 -23.12
C ALA A 154 13.07 11.84 -22.03
N ALA A 155 12.30 11.98 -20.94
CA ALA A 155 12.64 12.90 -19.87
C ALA A 155 13.91 12.45 -19.13
N THR A 156 14.96 13.27 -19.18
CA THR A 156 16.27 13.03 -18.54
C THR A 156 16.34 13.58 -17.10
N ASP A 157 15.34 14.34 -16.67
CA ASP A 157 15.27 14.94 -15.33
C ASP A 157 13.81 15.00 -14.82
N HIS A 158 13.64 15.37 -13.55
CA HIS A 158 12.48 15.46 -12.63
C HIS A 158 11.06 15.85 -13.13
N ARG A 159 10.80 15.87 -14.44
CA ARG A 159 9.53 16.19 -15.11
C ARG A 159 9.24 15.16 -16.20
N ASP A 160 9.11 13.90 -15.79
CA ASP A 160 8.65 12.79 -16.63
C ASP A 160 7.14 12.84 -16.88
N TRP A 161 6.40 13.72 -16.19
CA TRP A 161 4.97 13.95 -16.41
C TRP A 161 4.71 15.26 -17.12
N HIS A 162 4.00 15.19 -18.24
CA HIS A 162 3.56 16.35 -19.00
C HIS A 162 2.06 16.59 -18.81
N ASP A 163 1.71 17.47 -17.87
CA ASP A 163 0.35 17.98 -17.71
C ASP A 163 0.16 19.25 -18.57
N PRO A 164 -0.78 19.28 -19.54
CA PRO A 164 -1.05 20.46 -20.37
C PRO A 164 -1.48 21.72 -19.60
N TYR A 165 -1.92 21.59 -18.35
CA TYR A 165 -2.28 22.73 -17.49
C TYR A 165 -1.14 23.15 -16.55
N TRP A 166 0.02 22.52 -16.68
CA TRP A 166 1.20 22.85 -15.90
C TRP A 166 1.87 24.11 -16.43
N ASP A 167 2.08 25.07 -15.55
CA ASP A 167 2.87 26.25 -15.88
C ASP A 167 4.36 25.89 -15.80
N HIS A 168 4.95 25.57 -16.96
CA HIS A 168 6.37 25.21 -17.07
C HIS A 168 7.34 26.35 -16.70
N SER A 169 6.85 27.59 -16.59
CA SER A 169 7.65 28.71 -16.06
C SER A 169 7.78 28.69 -14.53
N LYS A 170 7.03 27.82 -13.84
CA LYS A 170 7.02 27.67 -12.38
C LYS A 170 7.61 26.33 -11.95
N SER A 171 8.09 26.28 -10.71
CA SER A 171 8.61 25.04 -10.13
C SER A 171 7.49 23.98 -10.02
N PRO A 172 7.85 22.69 -10.03
CA PRO A 172 6.86 21.63 -9.85
C PRO A 172 6.03 21.75 -8.57
N GLY A 173 6.67 22.06 -7.45
CA GLY A 173 5.98 22.30 -6.18
C GLY A 173 5.03 23.50 -6.23
N SER A 174 5.32 24.53 -7.02
CA SER A 174 4.42 25.68 -7.19
C SER A 174 3.15 25.31 -7.96
N ASN A 175 3.29 24.46 -8.98
CA ASN A 175 2.14 23.95 -9.73
C ASN A 175 1.25 23.06 -8.85
N ILE A 176 1.86 22.16 -8.10
CA ILE A 176 1.14 21.26 -7.19
C ILE A 176 0.42 22.07 -6.10
N LEU A 177 1.08 23.02 -5.45
CA LEU A 177 0.52 23.70 -4.26
C LEU A 177 -0.41 24.87 -4.59
N PHE A 178 -0.17 25.61 -5.66
CA PHE A 178 -0.82 26.92 -5.88
C PHE A 178 -1.57 27.06 -7.20
N ARG A 179 -1.48 26.06 -8.10
CA ARG A 179 -2.21 26.06 -9.38
C ARG A 179 -3.45 25.17 -9.32
N ASN A 180 -4.02 24.86 -10.48
CA ASN A 180 -5.31 24.20 -10.59
C ASN A 180 -5.33 22.83 -9.91
N HIS A 181 -4.22 22.10 -9.93
CA HIS A 181 -4.04 20.85 -9.20
C HIS A 181 -4.32 21.02 -7.70
N GLY A 182 -3.50 21.80 -6.99
CA GLY A 182 -3.67 22.02 -5.56
C GLY A 182 -4.97 22.70 -5.20
N LYS A 183 -5.47 23.62 -6.04
CA LYS A 183 -6.78 24.24 -5.84
C LYS A 183 -7.91 23.21 -5.88
N PHE A 184 -7.86 22.27 -6.83
CA PHE A 184 -8.84 21.19 -6.91
C PHE A 184 -8.80 20.28 -5.68
N GLU A 185 -7.60 19.89 -5.23
CA GLU A 185 -7.42 19.11 -4.01
C GLU A 185 -7.96 19.82 -2.78
N VAL A 186 -7.69 21.13 -2.63
CA VAL A 186 -8.21 21.95 -1.54
C VAL A 186 -9.74 22.06 -1.59
N VAL A 187 -10.33 22.21 -2.78
CA VAL A 187 -11.78 22.24 -2.95
C VAL A 187 -12.41 20.90 -2.56
N CYS A 188 -11.84 19.79 -3.03
CA CYS A 188 -12.25 18.44 -2.65
C CYS A 188 -12.12 18.21 -1.14
N ALA A 189 -11.01 18.65 -0.53
CA ALA A 189 -10.80 18.57 0.92
C ALA A 189 -11.86 19.34 1.70
N LYS A 190 -12.18 20.57 1.29
CA LYS A 190 -13.24 21.39 1.90
C LYS A 190 -14.59 20.68 1.80
N TYR A 191 -14.97 20.15 0.64
CA TYR A 191 -16.23 19.42 0.51
C TYR A 191 -16.24 18.16 1.35
N MET A 192 -15.14 17.41 1.39
CA MET A 192 -15.01 16.23 2.23
C MET A 192 -15.21 16.57 3.72
N PHE A 193 -14.54 17.62 4.21
CA PHE A 193 -14.62 18.06 5.60
C PHE A 193 -16.02 18.58 5.98
N PHE A 194 -16.56 19.55 5.22
CA PHE A 194 -17.85 20.16 5.55
C PHE A 194 -19.05 19.27 5.26
N HIS A 195 -18.91 18.26 4.38
CA HIS A 195 -20.01 17.38 3.98
C HIS A 195 -19.76 15.90 4.28
N THR A 196 -18.85 15.59 5.21
CA THR A 196 -18.48 14.21 5.60
C THR A 196 -19.70 13.32 5.84
N LYS A 197 -20.71 13.83 6.57
CA LYS A 197 -21.94 13.07 6.88
C LYS A 197 -22.73 12.72 5.61
N LYS A 198 -22.91 13.68 4.70
CA LYS A 198 -23.64 13.47 3.43
C LYS A 198 -22.88 12.50 2.54
N ILE A 199 -21.58 12.67 2.38
CA ILE A 199 -20.69 11.78 1.62
C ILE A 199 -20.76 10.35 2.18
N THR A 200 -20.67 10.20 3.50
CA THR A 200 -20.74 8.88 4.15
C THR A 200 -22.10 8.21 3.92
N ASN A 201 -23.20 8.97 3.92
CA ASN A 201 -24.53 8.43 3.61
C ASN A 201 -24.63 8.00 2.14
N ASN A 202 -24.18 8.83 1.20
CA ASN A 202 -24.15 8.49 -0.23
C ASN A 202 -23.32 7.22 -0.48
N TYR A 203 -22.15 7.11 0.16
CA TYR A 203 -21.34 5.90 0.15
C TYR A 203 -22.07 4.69 0.75
N ARG A 204 -22.81 4.85 1.85
CA ARG A 204 -23.61 3.74 2.42
C ARG A 204 -24.69 3.26 1.46
N GLU A 205 -25.38 4.16 0.77
CA GLU A 205 -26.37 3.80 -0.25
C GLU A 205 -25.69 3.08 -1.43
N LEU A 206 -24.59 3.61 -1.95
CA LEU A 206 -23.80 2.97 -3.00
C LEU A 206 -23.45 1.51 -2.68
N ARG A 207 -23.03 1.25 -1.43
CA ARG A 207 -22.65 -0.09 -0.96
C ARG A 207 -23.80 -1.08 -0.88
N LYS A 208 -25.05 -0.64 -0.75
CA LYS A 208 -26.21 -1.55 -0.71
C LYS A 208 -26.40 -2.27 -2.06
N HIS A 209 -25.97 -1.63 -3.14
CA HIS A 209 -26.20 -2.09 -4.51
C HIS A 209 -24.95 -2.66 -5.18
N ARG A 210 -23.80 -2.71 -4.48
CA ARG A 210 -22.52 -3.13 -5.07
C ARG A 210 -21.81 -4.21 -4.28
N PRO A 211 -21.17 -5.19 -4.97
CA PRO A 211 -20.54 -6.32 -4.32
C PRO A 211 -19.26 -5.91 -3.58
N LEU A 212 -19.23 -6.12 -2.26
CA LEU A 212 -18.05 -5.86 -1.41
C LEU A 212 -17.02 -7.00 -1.40
N LYS A 213 -16.88 -7.72 -2.52
CA LYS A 213 -16.02 -8.91 -2.60
C LYS A 213 -14.54 -8.49 -2.67
N PRO A 214 -13.68 -9.00 -1.77
CA PRO A 214 -12.24 -8.77 -1.88
C PRO A 214 -11.64 -9.52 -3.07
N TYR A 215 -10.53 -9.00 -3.59
CA TYR A 215 -9.74 -9.65 -4.62
C TYR A 215 -8.61 -10.47 -4.00
N SER A 216 -8.41 -11.69 -4.48
CA SER A 216 -7.34 -12.60 -4.02
C SER A 216 -6.00 -12.36 -4.74
N SER A 217 -6.04 -11.83 -5.97
CA SER A 217 -4.85 -11.54 -6.79
C SER A 217 -4.62 -10.03 -6.91
N ALA A 218 -3.35 -9.64 -6.78
CA ALA A 218 -2.90 -8.27 -7.02
C ALA A 218 -3.19 -7.83 -8.47
N GLY A 219 -3.14 -8.75 -9.43
CA GLY A 219 -3.45 -8.46 -10.84
C GLY A 219 -4.92 -8.08 -11.03
N THR A 220 -5.84 -8.88 -10.49
CA THR A 220 -7.28 -8.58 -10.58
C THR A 220 -7.66 -7.32 -9.82
N LEU A 221 -7.01 -7.06 -8.66
CA LEU A 221 -7.20 -5.83 -7.91
C LEU A 221 -6.70 -4.62 -8.71
N LYS A 222 -5.56 -4.72 -9.38
CA LYS A 222 -5.02 -3.68 -10.26
C LYS A 222 -6.01 -3.35 -11.38
N THR A 223 -6.53 -4.35 -12.08
CA THR A 223 -7.52 -4.14 -13.15
C THR A 223 -8.78 -3.44 -12.63
N PHE A 224 -9.29 -3.85 -11.46
CA PHE A 224 -10.42 -3.19 -10.82
C PHE A 224 -10.16 -1.71 -10.52
N ILE A 225 -8.99 -1.38 -9.95
CA ILE A 225 -8.64 0.01 -9.62
C ILE A 225 -8.48 0.85 -10.90
N LYS A 226 -7.83 0.31 -11.94
CA LYS A 226 -7.70 1.00 -13.23
C LYS A 226 -9.07 1.30 -13.85
N GLN A 227 -9.98 0.32 -13.83
CA GLN A 227 -11.34 0.50 -14.30
C GLN A 227 -12.06 1.60 -13.51
N LYS A 228 -11.88 1.66 -12.19
CA LYS A 228 -12.46 2.72 -11.35
C LYS A 228 -11.87 4.10 -11.62
N ALA A 229 -10.57 4.20 -11.85
CA ALA A 229 -9.93 5.45 -12.25
C ALA A 229 -10.49 5.94 -13.60
N LEU A 230 -10.71 5.03 -14.57
CA LEU A 230 -11.31 5.37 -15.86
C LEU A 230 -12.76 5.85 -15.73
N GLU A 231 -13.59 5.17 -14.94
CA GLU A 231 -14.97 5.59 -14.64
C GLU A 231 -15.03 6.96 -13.96
N ILE A 232 -14.09 7.25 -13.05
CA ILE A 232 -13.99 8.58 -12.42
C ILE A 232 -13.57 9.63 -13.44
N HIS A 233 -12.60 9.33 -14.30
CA HIS A 233 -12.12 10.24 -15.34
C HIS A 233 -13.23 10.60 -16.33
N SER A 234 -14.05 9.63 -16.76
CA SER A 234 -15.10 9.83 -17.75
C SER A 234 -16.18 10.82 -17.31
N GLU A 235 -16.38 11.03 -16.00
CA GLU A 235 -17.31 12.04 -15.48
C GLU A 235 -16.84 13.49 -15.74
N GLY A 236 -15.57 13.69 -16.11
CA GLY A 236 -15.05 15.00 -16.50
C GLY A 236 -15.04 16.03 -15.37
N ILE A 237 -15.07 15.61 -14.10
CA ILE A 237 -15.18 16.50 -12.93
C ILE A 237 -14.06 17.53 -12.90
N TYR A 238 -12.82 17.13 -13.18
CA TYR A 238 -11.71 18.08 -13.22
C TYR A 238 -11.79 19.04 -14.41
N LYS A 239 -12.29 18.61 -15.57
CA LYS A 239 -12.49 19.48 -16.74
C LYS A 239 -13.53 20.57 -16.44
N LYS A 240 -14.66 20.18 -15.84
CA LYS A 240 -15.68 21.11 -15.33
C LYS A 240 -15.07 22.14 -14.37
N PHE A 241 -14.26 21.68 -13.42
CA PHE A 241 -13.55 22.57 -12.49
C PHE A 241 -12.63 23.58 -13.22
N LEU A 242 -11.86 23.10 -14.21
CA LEU A 242 -10.98 23.97 -15.00
C LEU A 242 -11.75 25.01 -15.83
N GLN A 243 -12.98 24.69 -16.23
CA GLN A 243 -13.91 25.60 -16.92
C GLN A 243 -14.61 26.59 -15.97
N GLY A 244 -14.42 26.45 -14.64
CA GLY A 244 -15.05 27.30 -13.63
C GLY A 244 -16.42 26.80 -13.15
N ASP A 245 -16.85 25.62 -13.57
CA ASP A 245 -18.15 25.05 -13.18
C ASP A 245 -18.17 24.62 -11.71
N ASN A 246 -19.36 24.65 -11.11
CA ASN A 246 -19.56 24.18 -9.75
C ASN A 246 -19.64 22.64 -9.69
N ILE A 247 -18.56 22.02 -9.26
CA ILE A 247 -18.42 20.55 -9.15
C ILE A 247 -18.91 19.95 -7.82
N LYS A 248 -19.50 20.76 -6.93
CA LYS A 248 -19.81 20.35 -5.54
C LYS A 248 -20.69 19.09 -5.48
N LYS A 249 -21.70 19.02 -6.33
CA LYS A 249 -22.66 17.91 -6.33
C LYS A 249 -21.98 16.62 -6.75
N GLU A 250 -21.22 16.66 -7.85
CA GLU A 250 -20.45 15.54 -8.37
C GLU A 250 -19.43 15.03 -7.36
N VAL A 251 -18.74 15.93 -6.64
CA VAL A 251 -17.78 15.52 -5.61
C VAL A 251 -18.47 14.78 -4.46
N ILE A 252 -19.60 15.32 -3.97
CA ILE A 252 -20.28 14.81 -2.77
C ILE A 252 -21.10 13.54 -3.06
N GLU A 253 -21.72 13.45 -4.22
CA GLU A 253 -22.68 12.40 -4.56
C GLU A 253 -22.05 11.26 -5.35
N TYR A 254 -20.95 11.52 -6.07
CA TYR A 254 -20.28 10.51 -6.89
C TYR A 254 -18.80 10.30 -6.49
N LEU A 255 -17.94 11.31 -6.65
CA LEU A 255 -16.48 11.12 -6.58
C LEU A 255 -16.02 10.52 -5.25
N MET A 256 -16.38 11.18 -4.13
CA MET A 256 -15.93 10.72 -2.81
C MET A 256 -16.54 9.36 -2.43
N PRO A 257 -17.84 9.09 -2.67
CA PRO A 257 -18.40 7.75 -2.53
C PRO A 257 -17.68 6.64 -3.34
N GLU A 258 -17.30 6.91 -4.59
CA GLU A 258 -16.56 5.96 -5.43
C GLU A 258 -15.14 5.69 -4.92
N ILE A 259 -14.43 6.75 -4.49
CA ILE A 259 -13.10 6.60 -3.90
C ILE A 259 -13.21 5.78 -2.61
N LEU A 260 -14.15 6.10 -1.71
CA LEU A 260 -14.39 5.34 -0.47
C LEU A 260 -14.68 3.86 -0.74
N TYR A 261 -15.52 3.57 -1.74
CA TYR A 261 -15.82 2.20 -2.14
C TYR A 261 -14.56 1.45 -2.62
N THR A 262 -13.78 2.09 -3.47
CA THR A 262 -12.56 1.48 -4.02
C THR A 262 -11.51 1.24 -2.93
N VAL A 263 -11.34 2.19 -2.02
CA VAL A 263 -10.46 2.06 -0.84
C VAL A 263 -10.96 0.95 0.11
N GLU A 264 -12.27 0.84 0.35
CA GLU A 264 -12.83 -0.26 1.16
C GLU A 264 -12.49 -1.63 0.55
N ILE A 265 -12.66 -1.80 -0.76
CA ILE A 265 -12.30 -3.04 -1.47
C ILE A 265 -10.82 -3.34 -1.36
N TYR A 266 -9.95 -2.33 -1.50
CA TYR A 266 -8.51 -2.50 -1.34
C TYR A 266 -8.14 -2.99 0.07
N ILE A 267 -8.70 -2.37 1.12
CA ILE A 267 -8.48 -2.78 2.52
C ILE A 267 -9.02 -4.19 2.76
N ARG A 268 -10.22 -4.51 2.26
CA ARG A 268 -10.80 -5.86 2.34
C ARG A 268 -9.91 -6.89 1.66
N SER A 269 -9.32 -6.55 0.52
CA SER A 269 -8.42 -7.43 -0.24
C SER A 269 -7.12 -7.69 0.51
N LEU A 270 -6.56 -6.67 1.19
CA LEU A 270 -5.40 -6.85 2.08
C LEU A 270 -5.71 -7.79 3.24
N TYR A 271 -6.91 -7.69 3.80
CA TYR A 271 -7.32 -8.52 4.93
C TYR A 271 -7.69 -9.95 4.51
N SER A 272 -8.38 -10.15 3.39
CA SER A 272 -8.82 -11.48 2.94
C SER A 272 -7.65 -12.40 2.59
N SER A 273 -6.53 -11.85 2.10
CA SER A 273 -5.29 -12.61 1.92
C SER A 273 -4.74 -13.19 3.23
N HIS A 274 -5.10 -12.62 4.39
CA HIS A 274 -4.70 -13.12 5.71
C HIS A 274 -5.41 -14.42 6.10
N GLU A 275 -6.73 -14.49 5.91
CA GLU A 275 -7.57 -15.59 6.37
C GLU A 275 -7.36 -16.86 5.53
N ASN A 276 -7.03 -16.72 4.24
CA ASN A 276 -6.66 -17.84 3.38
C ASN A 276 -5.26 -18.40 3.72
N ASN A 277 -4.30 -17.56 4.10
CA ASN A 277 -2.97 -18.03 4.52
C ASN A 277 -3.01 -18.74 5.87
N LYS A 278 -3.87 -18.33 6.83
CA LYS A 278 -4.06 -19.09 8.08
C LYS A 278 -4.60 -20.51 7.88
N LYS A 279 -5.40 -20.74 6.84
CA LYS A 279 -5.87 -22.10 6.51
C LYS A 279 -4.76 -22.98 5.94
N ASN A 280 -3.74 -22.38 5.31
CA ASN A 280 -2.60 -23.08 4.73
C ASN A 280 -1.37 -23.13 5.64
N ASP A 281 -1.28 -22.27 6.68
CA ASP A 281 -0.20 -22.25 7.67
C ASP A 281 -0.33 -23.35 8.74
N ASN A 282 -1.07 -24.41 8.45
CA ASN A 282 -1.03 -25.63 9.25
C ASN A 282 -0.57 -26.84 8.40
N PRO A 283 0.66 -26.83 7.83
CA PRO A 283 1.35 -28.09 7.82
C PRO A 283 1.61 -28.39 9.30
N ARG A 284 0.92 -29.40 9.85
CA ARG A 284 1.45 -30.10 11.02
C ARG A 284 2.79 -30.67 10.58
N ILE A 285 3.85 -29.87 10.65
CA ILE A 285 5.21 -30.37 10.64
C ILE A 285 5.31 -31.08 11.99
N HIS A 286 5.06 -32.39 11.95
CA HIS A 286 5.42 -33.26 13.05
C HIS A 286 6.93 -33.24 13.12
N ILE A 287 7.46 -32.34 13.95
CA ILE A 287 8.85 -32.41 14.39
C ILE A 287 8.91 -33.68 15.24
N PRO A 288 9.62 -34.73 14.82
CA PRO A 288 9.72 -35.96 15.60
C PRO A 288 10.28 -35.60 16.96
N ARG A 289 9.66 -36.07 18.05
CA ARG A 289 10.26 -35.93 19.37
C ARG A 289 11.57 -36.73 19.38
N PRO A 290 12.56 -36.36 20.20
CA PRO A 290 13.79 -37.15 20.34
C PRO A 290 13.54 -38.65 20.66
N SER A 291 12.38 -38.96 21.27
CA SER A 291 11.89 -40.33 21.49
C SER A 291 11.56 -41.08 20.19
N ASP A 292 11.07 -40.37 19.18
CA ASP A 292 10.64 -40.92 17.88
C ASP A 292 11.89 -41.24 17.02
N ILE A 293 12.94 -40.43 17.15
CA ILE A 293 14.26 -40.67 16.52
C ILE A 293 14.97 -41.87 17.18
N ARG A 294 14.90 -42.01 18.51
CA ARG A 294 15.43 -43.20 19.21
C ARG A 294 14.73 -44.48 18.78
N ARG A 295 13.40 -44.47 18.64
CA ARG A 295 12.63 -45.65 18.19
C ARG A 295 13.02 -46.08 16.78
N ALA A 296 13.19 -45.12 15.87
CA ALA A 296 13.60 -45.37 14.50
C ALA A 296 15.03 -45.93 14.42
N MET A 297 15.97 -45.42 15.22
CA MET A 297 17.35 -45.94 15.29
C MET A 297 17.44 -47.34 15.91
N VAL A 298 16.63 -47.65 16.92
CA VAL A 298 16.60 -49.00 17.52
C VAL A 298 16.00 -50.01 16.53
N GLN A 299 15.00 -49.62 15.73
CA GLN A 299 14.42 -50.50 14.70
C GLN A 299 15.36 -50.78 13.52
N THR A 300 16.26 -49.86 13.19
CA THR A 300 17.30 -50.10 12.16
C THR A 300 18.51 -50.88 12.68
N LEU A 301 18.80 -50.83 13.98
CA LEU A 301 19.92 -51.57 14.60
C LEU A 301 19.58 -53.02 14.98
N VAL A 302 18.31 -53.38 15.11
CA VAL A 302 17.90 -54.78 15.27
C VAL A 302 17.83 -55.43 13.89
N SER A 303 18.97 -55.95 13.42
CA SER A 303 19.04 -56.71 12.18
C SER A 303 18.05 -57.89 12.22
N LYS A 304 17.20 -57.99 11.21
CA LYS A 304 16.41 -59.20 10.97
C LYS A 304 17.40 -60.33 10.64
N LYS A 305 17.63 -61.23 11.60
CA LYS A 305 18.18 -62.57 11.32
C LYS A 305 17.42 -63.15 10.14
N SER A 306 18.13 -63.45 9.05
CA SER A 306 17.56 -64.15 7.90
C SER A 306 17.13 -65.54 8.35
N LYS A 307 15.84 -65.87 8.17
CA LYS A 307 15.39 -67.26 8.24
C LYS A 307 15.67 -67.86 6.87
N ASN A 308 16.73 -68.66 6.79
CA ASN A 308 16.89 -69.63 5.72
C ASN A 308 15.63 -70.50 5.65
N ARG A 309 14.93 -70.46 4.52
CA ARG A 309 13.96 -71.49 4.15
C ARG A 309 14.53 -72.23 2.95
N ASN A 310 15.10 -73.40 3.22
CA ASN A 310 15.23 -74.47 2.25
C ASN A 310 13.84 -74.80 1.71
N THR A 311 13.70 -74.79 0.39
CA THR A 311 12.60 -75.48 -0.30
C THR A 311 13.23 -76.64 -1.06
N SER A 312 13.02 -77.83 -0.51
CA SER A 312 13.29 -79.12 -1.15
C SER A 312 11.95 -79.81 -1.37
N ARG A 313 11.78 -80.30 -2.61
CA ARG A 313 10.69 -81.08 -3.22
C ARG A 313 9.65 -80.28 -3.99
#